data_AF-A0A800BU40-F1
#
_entry.id   AF-A0A800BU40-F1
#
_cell.length_a   1.000
_cell.length_b   1.000
_cell.length_c   1.000
_cell.angle_alpha   90.00
_cell.angle_beta   90.00
_cell.angle_gamma   90.00
#
_symmetry.space_group_name_H-M   'P 1'
#
loop_
_entity.id
_entity.type
_entity.pdbx_description
1 polymer ?
#
loop_
_entity_poly.entity_id
_entity_poly.type
_entity_poly.pdbx_seq_one_letter_code
_entity_poly.pdbx_strand_id
1 'polypeptide(L)' 'MKQPIYIFSDGGLQRRQNTLSFTDKEGKKRYIPVESTAELYIF' A
#
# COMPACT_ATOMS: atom_id res chain seq x y z
N MET A 1 13.56 -7.96 -6.92
CA MET A 1 14.15 -6.78 -6.25
C MET A 1 13.01 -6.04 -5.56
N LYS A 2 13.17 -5.67 -4.29
CA LYS A 2 12.14 -4.90 -3.59
C LYS A 2 12.08 -3.47 -4.16
N GLN A 3 10.90 -2.87 -4.16
CA GLN A 3 10.66 -1.53 -4.70
C GLN A 3 10.04 -0.61 -3.65
N PRO A 4 10.37 0.70 -3.68
CA PRO A 4 9.68 1.69 -2.87
C PRO A 4 8.25 1.91 -3.38
N ILE A 5 7.30 2.06 -2.46
CA ILE A 5 5.90 2.38 -2.74
C ILE A 5 5.62 3.81 -2.24
N TYR A 6 4.94 4.60 -3.07
CA TYR A 6 4.53 5.96 -2.76
C TYR A 6 3.00 6.06 -2.78
N ILE A 7 2.41 6.63 -1.72
CA ILE A 7 0.97 6.86 -1.59
C ILE A 7 0.77 8.37 -1.41
N PHE A 8 0.14 9.00 -2.41
CA PHE A 8 -0.19 10.43 -2.43
C PHE A 8 -1.69 10.70 -2.27
N SER A 9 -2.49 9.64 -2.18
CA SER A 9 -3.94 9.72 -2.13
C SER A 9 -4.39 9.47 -0.70
N ASP A 10 -5.39 10.22 -0.25
CA ASP A 10 -6.06 9.94 1.01
C ASP A 10 -6.79 8.61 0.95
N GLY A 11 -6.65 7.81 2.01
CA GLY A 11 -7.30 6.51 2.09
C GLY A 11 -6.99 5.75 3.36
N GLY A 12 -7.49 4.53 3.44
CA GLY A 12 -7.22 3.59 4.51
C GLY A 12 -6.14 2.59 4.11
N LEU A 13 -5.11 2.45 4.93
CA LEU A 13 -4.11 1.38 4.81
C LEU A 13 -4.38 0.30 5.86
N GLN A 14 -4.56 -0.95 5.41
CA GLN A 14 -4.79 -2.11 6.27
C GLN A 14 -3.80 -3.22 5.91
N ARG A 15 -3.34 -3.99 6.90
CA ARG A 15 -2.52 -5.18 6.68
C ARG A 15 -3.31 -6.45 6.93
N ARG A 16 -3.15 -7.44 6.04
CA ARG A 16 -3.52 -8.83 6.28
C ARG A 16 -2.37 -9.74 5.90
N GLN A 17 -1.78 -10.41 6.89
CA GLN A 17 -0.63 -11.31 6.72
C GLN A 17 0.56 -10.63 6.00
N ASN A 18 1.00 -11.18 4.86
CA ASN A 18 2.09 -10.70 4.01
C ASN A 18 1.65 -9.66 2.97
N THR A 19 0.39 -9.20 3.02
CA THR A 19 -0.16 -8.23 2.07
C THR A 19 -0.70 -7.00 2.78
N LEU A 20 -0.26 -5.83 2.33
CA LEU A 20 -0.88 -4.55 2.64
C LEU A 20 -1.99 -4.27 1.63
N SER A 21 -3.09 -3.66 2.07
CA SER A 21 -4.17 -3.19 1.21
C SER A 21 -4.42 -1.72 1.47
N PHE A 22 -4.39 -0.92 0.42
CA PHE A 22 -4.74 0.48 0.45
C PHE A 22 -6.09 0.68 -0.25
N THR A 23 -7.02 1.36 0.40
CA THR A 23 -8.33 1.73 -0.16
C THR A 23 -8.43 3.25 -0.19
N ASP A 24 -8.54 3.86 -1.36
CA ASP A 24 -8.74 5.31 -1.46
C ASP A 24 -10.17 5.73 -1.10
N LYS A 25 -10.41 7.05 -1.06
CA LYS A 25 -11.72 7.64 -0.79
C LYS A 25 -12.81 7.22 -1.79
N GLU A 26 -12.44 6.82 -3.01
CA GLU A 26 -13.37 6.35 -4.04
C GLU A 26 -13.67 4.85 -3.92
N GLY A 27 -13.07 4.18 -2.93
CA GLY A 27 -13.25 2.74 -2.67
C GLY A 27 -12.36 1.86 -3.55
N LYS A 28 -11.45 2.43 -4.34
CA LYS A 28 -10.53 1.66 -5.16
C LYS A 28 -9.46 1.04 -4.27
N LYS A 29 -9.32 -0.28 -4.38
CA LYS A 29 -8.44 -1.08 -3.55
C LYS A 29 -7.19 -1.51 -4.30
N ARG A 30 -6.03 -1.27 -3.71
CA ARG A 30 -4.71 -1.73 -4.16
C ARG A 30 -4.13 -2.71 -3.15
N TYR A 31 -3.55 -3.80 -3.65
CA TYR A 31 -2.83 -4.78 -2.84
C TYR A 31 -1.32 -4.60 -3.06
N ILE A 32 -0.57 -4.57 -1.97
CA ILE A 32 0.86 -4.29 -1.92
C ILE A 32 1.51 -5.48 -1.18
N PRO A 33 2.14 -6.42 -1.89
CA PRO A 33 2.87 -7.52 -1.26
C PRO A 33 4.08 -6.98 -0.48
N VAL A 34 4.19 -7.36 0.79
CA VAL A 34 5.27 -6.88 1.67
C VAL A 34 6.63 -7.41 1.22
N GLU A 35 6.65 -8.62 0.67
CA GLU A 35 7.87 -9.27 0.20
C GLU A 35 8.52 -8.58 -1.02
N SER A 36 7.74 -7.84 -1.81
CA SER A 36 8.26 -7.00 -2.91
C SER A 36 8.39 -5.51 -2.55
N THR A 37 8.05 -5.11 -1.32
CA THR A 37 8.09 -3.71 -0.88
C THR A 37 9.33 -3.44 -0.04
N ALA A 38 10.13 -2.44 -0.40
CA ALA A 38 11.32 -2.03 0.35
C ALA A 38 10.97 -0.94 1.37
N GLU A 39 10.42 0.16 0.87
CA GLU A 39 9.97 1.31 1.66
C GLU A 39 8.53 1.68 1.32
N LEU A 40 7.86 2.36 2.25
CA LEU A 40 6.52 2.91 2.07
C LEU A 40 6.53 4.39 2.47
N TYR A 41 6.29 5.27 1.50
CA TYR A 41 6.18 6.71 1.69
C TYR A 41 4.73 7.14 1.56
N ILE A 42 4.19 7.83 2.57
CA ILE A 42 2.80 8.29 2.61
C ILE A 42 2.82 9.81 2.77
N PHE A 43 2.12 10.52 1.89
CA PHE A 43 2.02 11.98 1.84
C PHE A 43 0.57 12.44 1.99
#